data_AF-A0A918NN48-F1
#
_entry.id   AF-A0A918NN48-F1
#
_cell.length_a   1.000
_cell.length_b   1.000
_cell.length_c   1.000
_cell.angle_alpha   90.00
_cell.angle_beta   90.00
_cell.angle_gamma   90.00
#
_symmetry.space_group_name_H-M   'P 1'
#
loop_
_entity.id
_entity.type
_entity.pdbx_description
1 polymer ?
#
loop_
_entity_poly.entity_id
_entity_poly.type
_entity_poly.pdbx_seq_one_letter_code
_entity_poly.pdbx_strand_id
1 'polypeptide(L)'
;MAHLPTTEAAVRALRDLAAEYAREIEVTEDIGADQTSRRSAAGVGVVTDADGSLPHEAYVELGGSPALAVRLYPEDDALITVEGVDFHDVPRDDVPAFVRSLYDGLAHVTARRFPPGYRLVVPLPGDRTYKEYLPFIGLGPWLSSRVR
;
A
#
# COMPACT_ATOMS: atom_id res chain seq x y z
N MET A 1 5.22 16.68 -3.78
CA MET A 1 4.06 15.78 -3.98
C MET A 1 2.80 16.46 -3.45
N ALA A 2 1.63 16.01 -3.90
CA ALA A 2 0.37 16.48 -3.35
C ALA A 2 0.26 15.99 -1.89
N HIS A 3 0.07 16.91 -0.96
CA HIS A 3 -0.15 16.57 0.43
C HIS A 3 -1.58 16.02 0.60
N LEU A 4 -1.71 14.87 1.25
CA LEU A 4 -2.96 14.18 1.53
C LEU A 4 -3.23 14.30 3.03
N PRO A 5 -3.98 15.33 3.47
CA PRO A 5 -4.16 15.64 4.89
C PRO A 5 -5.13 14.69 5.59
N THR A 6 -5.85 13.85 4.85
CA THR A 6 -6.83 12.89 5.40
C THR A 6 -6.75 11.56 4.67
N THR A 7 -7.19 10.49 5.35
CA THR A 7 -7.36 9.16 4.76
C THR A 7 -8.36 9.17 3.61
N GLU A 8 -9.46 9.90 3.73
CA GLU A 8 -10.43 10.09 2.63
C GLU A 8 -9.77 10.71 1.38
N ALA A 9 -8.87 11.68 1.55
CA ALA A 9 -8.14 12.27 0.42
C ALA A 9 -7.25 11.23 -0.28
N ALA A 10 -6.59 10.35 0.49
CA ALA A 10 -5.79 9.26 -0.06
C ALA A 10 -6.65 8.21 -0.78
N VAL A 11 -7.77 7.78 -0.17
CA VAL A 11 -8.74 6.86 -0.80
C VAL A 11 -9.28 7.45 -2.10
N ARG A 12 -9.64 8.74 -2.12
CA ARG A 12 -10.09 9.42 -3.34
C ARG A 12 -9.01 9.41 -4.42
N ALA A 13 -7.76 9.73 -4.07
CA ALA A 13 -6.65 9.67 -5.02
C ALA A 13 -6.45 8.25 -5.60
N LEU A 14 -6.63 7.21 -4.77
CA LEU A 14 -6.58 5.82 -5.22
C LEU A 14 -7.75 5.46 -6.16
N ARG A 15 -8.95 5.96 -5.89
CA ARG A 15 -10.11 5.80 -6.79
C ARG A 15 -9.87 6.49 -8.14
N ASP A 16 -9.30 7.69 -8.13
CA ASP A 16 -8.96 8.43 -9.36
C ASP A 16 -7.90 7.65 -10.17
N LEU A 17 -6.89 7.08 -9.53
CA LEU A 17 -5.90 6.21 -10.18
C LEU A 17 -6.51 4.91 -10.72
N ALA A 18 -7.39 4.27 -9.96
CA ALA A 18 -8.09 3.07 -10.43
C ALA A 18 -8.89 3.37 -11.71
N ALA A 19 -9.58 4.51 -11.76
CA ALA A 19 -10.27 4.96 -12.96
C ALA A 19 -9.30 5.28 -14.12
N GLU A 20 -8.19 5.99 -13.85
CA GLU A 20 -7.16 6.35 -14.84
C GLU A 20 -6.55 5.12 -15.52
N TYR A 21 -6.24 4.07 -14.75
CA TYR A 21 -5.61 2.85 -15.24
C TYR A 21 -6.59 1.71 -15.55
N ALA A 22 -7.90 1.98 -15.52
CA ALA A 22 -8.96 1.00 -15.73
C ALA A 22 -8.80 -0.26 -14.84
N ARG A 23 -8.60 -0.04 -13.53
CA ARG A 23 -8.47 -1.08 -12.51
C ARG A 23 -9.74 -1.20 -11.68
N GLU A 24 -10.05 -2.43 -11.33
CA GLU A 24 -11.04 -2.71 -10.30
C GLU A 24 -10.50 -2.22 -8.96
N ILE A 25 -11.37 -1.62 -8.15
CA ILE A 25 -11.03 -1.12 -6.83
C ILE A 25 -12.12 -1.50 -5.83
N GLU A 26 -11.70 -2.13 -4.75
CA GLU A 26 -12.52 -2.39 -3.57
C GLU A 26 -11.97 -1.57 -2.41
N VAL A 27 -12.86 -0.96 -1.63
CA VAL A 27 -12.47 -0.14 -0.47
C VAL A 27 -13.32 -0.57 0.70
N THR A 28 -12.64 -0.95 1.77
CA THR A 28 -13.20 -1.29 3.06
C THR A 28 -12.69 -0.27 4.05
N GLU A 29 -13.58 0.55 4.61
CA GLU A 29 -13.22 1.56 5.60
C GLU A 29 -13.72 1.10 6.96
N ASP A 30 -12.85 1.03 7.95
CA ASP A 30 -13.23 0.79 9.35
C ASP A 30 -13.57 2.13 10.04
N ILE A 31 -14.38 2.94 9.33
CA ILE A 31 -15.01 4.10 9.96
C ILE A 31 -16.10 3.55 10.87
N GLY A 32 -15.83 3.65 12.17
CA GLY A 32 -16.72 3.21 13.23
C GLY A 32 -18.19 3.50 12.92
N ALA A 33 -19.02 2.49 13.17
CA ALA A 33 -20.47 2.58 13.23
C ALA A 33 -20.90 3.89 13.92
N ASP A 34 -21.30 4.88 13.12
CA ASP A 34 -21.81 6.15 13.61
C ASP A 34 -23.27 5.95 14.07
N GLN A 35 -23.42 5.19 15.17
CA GLN A 35 -24.54 5.35 16.08
C GLN A 35 -24.05 6.19 17.26
N THR A 36 -24.43 7.46 17.22
CA THR A 36 -24.78 8.26 18.40
C THR A 36 -24.81 7.48 19.72
N SER A 37 -23.72 7.47 20.48
CA SER A 37 -23.80 7.30 21.94
C SER A 37 -22.55 7.76 22.65
N ARG A 38 -22.64 8.98 23.19
CA ARG A 38 -22.29 9.30 24.57
C ARG A 38 -20.99 8.66 25.11
N ARG A 39 -19.90 9.43 25.01
CA ARG A 39 -18.71 9.51 25.88
C ARG A 39 -18.74 8.60 27.12
N SER A 40 -17.76 7.70 27.25
CA SER A 40 -17.25 7.20 28.54
C SER A 40 -15.80 6.71 28.40
N ALA A 41 -15.04 6.91 29.47
CA ALA A 41 -13.59 6.82 29.59
C ALA A 41 -13.04 5.38 29.66
N ALA A 42 -11.69 5.30 29.66
CA ALA A 42 -10.81 4.13 29.88
C ALA A 42 -10.60 3.24 28.64
N GLY A 43 -9.41 2.79 28.28
CA GLY A 43 -8.10 2.77 28.94
C GLY A 43 -7.08 2.14 27.97
N VAL A 44 -5.80 2.19 28.35
CA VAL A 44 -4.62 1.71 27.60
C VAL A 44 -4.80 0.30 27.01
N GLY A 45 -4.66 0.19 25.70
CA GLY A 45 -4.65 -1.07 24.95
C GLY A 45 -4.97 -0.82 23.48
N VAL A 46 -3.98 -0.96 22.60
CA VAL A 46 -4.17 -0.89 21.14
C VAL A 46 -5.22 -1.92 20.76
N VAL A 47 -6.38 -1.46 20.27
CA VAL A 47 -7.39 -2.35 19.69
C VAL A 47 -6.82 -2.80 18.36
N THR A 48 -6.27 -4.00 18.33
CA THR A 48 -5.82 -4.66 17.10
C THR A 48 -7.03 -5.03 16.26
N ASP A 49 -6.87 -5.01 14.94
CA ASP A 49 -7.83 -5.60 14.01
C ASP A 49 -8.10 -7.08 14.33
N ALA A 50 -9.18 -7.64 13.77
CA ALA A 50 -9.58 -9.03 14.03
C ALA A 50 -8.48 -10.06 13.68
N ASP A 51 -7.50 -9.66 12.87
CA ASP A 51 -6.33 -10.43 12.46
C ASP A 51 -5.07 -10.17 13.32
N GLY A 52 -5.13 -9.29 14.32
CA GLY A 52 -4.01 -8.90 15.18
C GLY A 52 -3.14 -7.77 14.62
N SER A 53 -3.51 -7.16 13.49
CA SER A 53 -2.82 -6.02 12.90
C SER A 53 -3.07 -4.72 13.66
N LEU A 54 -2.24 -3.71 13.40
CA LEU A 54 -2.52 -2.34 13.83
C LEU A 54 -3.86 -1.87 13.22
N PRO A 55 -4.66 -1.09 13.98
CA PRO A 55 -5.94 -0.59 13.49
C PRO A 55 -5.73 0.28 12.26
N HIS A 56 -6.37 -0.08 11.15
CA HIS A 56 -6.37 0.71 9.92
C HIS A 56 -7.62 1.57 9.80
N GLU A 57 -7.50 2.73 9.16
CA GLU A 57 -8.67 3.59 8.88
C GLU A 57 -9.35 3.18 7.57
N ALA A 58 -8.56 2.76 6.58
CA ALA A 58 -9.07 2.31 5.30
C ALA A 58 -8.16 1.25 4.66
N TYR A 59 -8.78 0.26 4.06
CA TYR A 59 -8.14 -0.81 3.29
C TYR A 59 -8.65 -0.75 1.85
N VAL A 60 -7.73 -0.67 0.91
CA VAL A 60 -8.01 -0.53 -0.51
C VAL A 60 -7.34 -1.66 -1.27
N GLU A 61 -8.10 -2.37 -2.08
CA GLU A 61 -7.60 -3.42 -2.96
C GLU A 61 -7.77 -2.97 -4.40
N LEU A 62 -6.68 -3.00 -5.17
CA LEU A 62 -6.70 -2.76 -6.61
C LEU A 62 -6.44 -4.07 -7.35
N GLY A 63 -7.43 -4.48 -8.14
CA GLY A 63 -7.41 -5.70 -8.91
C GLY A 63 -6.50 -5.64 -10.14
N GLY A 64 -6.21 -6.81 -10.69
CA GLY A 64 -5.42 -6.98 -11.90
C GLY A 64 -3.98 -7.40 -11.62
N SER A 65 -3.07 -7.03 -12.52
CA SER A 65 -1.65 -7.34 -12.42
C SER A 65 -0.83 -6.04 -12.58
N PRO A 66 -0.11 -5.58 -11.55
CA PRO A 66 0.09 -6.27 -10.26
C PRO A 66 -1.17 -6.27 -9.38
N ALA A 67 -1.37 -7.32 -8.59
CA ALA A 67 -2.28 -7.31 -7.46
C ALA A 67 -1.72 -6.38 -6.37
N LEU A 68 -2.55 -5.47 -5.88
CA LEU A 68 -2.12 -4.39 -4.99
C LEU A 68 -3.13 -4.22 -3.86
N ALA A 69 -2.65 -4.18 -2.63
CA ALA A 69 -3.42 -3.78 -1.47
C ALA A 69 -2.74 -2.61 -0.76
N VAL A 70 -3.54 -1.68 -0.25
CA VAL A 70 -3.08 -0.49 0.47
C VAL A 70 -3.90 -0.39 1.76
N ARG A 71 -3.21 -0.44 2.89
CA ARG A 71 -3.78 -0.24 4.21
C ARG A 71 -3.29 1.10 4.75
N LEU A 72 -4.22 2.01 5.02
CA LEU A 72 -3.96 3.35 5.52
C LEU A 72 -4.16 3.38 7.04
N TYR A 73 -3.19 3.92 7.77
CA TYR A 73 -3.20 4.03 9.22
C TYR A 73 -3.47 5.48 9.67
N PRO A 74 -3.96 5.68 10.91
CA PRO A 74 -4.24 7.01 11.44
C PRO A 74 -2.99 7.90 11.60
N GLU A 75 -1.80 7.31 11.65
CA GLU A 75 -0.51 8.00 11.85
C GLU A 75 0.12 8.59 10.57
N ASP A 76 -0.68 8.82 9.53
CA ASP A 76 -0.27 9.37 8.22
C ASP A 76 0.70 8.47 7.42
N ASP A 77 0.76 7.17 7.74
CA ASP A 77 1.51 6.14 7.04
C ASP A 77 0.60 5.04 6.50
N ALA A 78 1.21 4.16 5.71
CA ALA A 78 0.52 3.12 4.98
C ALA A 78 1.38 1.88 4.85
N LEU A 79 0.72 0.73 4.84
CA LEU A 79 1.25 -0.53 4.36
C LEU A 79 0.78 -0.75 2.93
N ILE A 80 1.72 -0.91 2.00
CA ILE A 80 1.42 -1.26 0.61
C ILE A 80 1.91 -2.68 0.32
N THR A 81 1.00 -3.57 -0.06
CA THR A 81 1.32 -4.94 -0.46
C THR A 81 1.25 -5.06 -1.98
N VAL A 82 2.36 -5.38 -2.63
CA VAL A 82 2.45 -5.58 -4.09
C VAL A 82 2.74 -7.04 -4.37
N GLU A 83 1.82 -7.79 -4.96
CA GLU A 83 2.01 -9.22 -5.29
C GLU A 83 2.51 -10.03 -4.06
N GLY A 84 2.01 -9.71 -2.86
CA GLY A 84 2.41 -10.33 -1.59
C GLY A 84 3.71 -9.77 -0.98
N VAL A 85 4.23 -8.65 -1.48
CA VAL A 85 5.43 -7.96 -0.99
C VAL A 85 5.04 -6.72 -0.22
N ASP A 86 5.33 -6.72 1.07
CA ASP A 86 4.88 -5.68 2.00
C ASP A 86 5.88 -4.53 2.13
N PHE A 87 5.43 -3.32 1.81
CA PHE A 87 6.14 -2.07 2.05
C PHE A 87 5.51 -1.36 3.24
N HIS A 88 6.21 -1.41 4.37
CA HIS A 88 5.80 -0.75 5.60
C HIS A 88 6.20 0.73 5.62
N ASP A 89 5.56 1.50 6.50
CA ASP A 89 5.91 2.88 6.83
C ASP A 89 5.95 3.81 5.60
N VAL A 90 5.10 3.57 4.60
CA VAL A 90 5.01 4.42 3.41
C VAL A 90 4.17 5.65 3.79
N PRO A 91 4.70 6.88 3.70
CA PRO A 91 3.91 8.08 3.99
C PRO A 91 2.67 8.13 3.10
N ARG A 92 1.54 8.54 3.67
CA ARG A 92 0.26 8.65 2.95
C ARG A 92 0.38 9.49 1.66
N ASP A 93 1.19 10.54 1.70
CA ASP A 93 1.49 11.43 0.56
C ASP A 93 2.22 10.72 -0.60
N ASP A 94 2.93 9.63 -0.29
CA ASP A 94 3.73 8.87 -1.25
C ASP A 94 2.91 7.75 -1.92
N VAL A 95 1.79 7.35 -1.31
CA VAL A 95 0.91 6.27 -1.78
C VAL A 95 0.48 6.47 -3.25
N PRO A 96 -0.08 7.62 -3.68
CA PRO A 96 -0.53 7.76 -5.08
C PRO A 96 0.63 7.67 -6.08
N ALA A 97 1.79 8.23 -5.72
CA ALA A 97 2.98 8.18 -6.56
C ALA A 97 3.53 6.76 -6.68
N PHE A 98 3.46 5.99 -5.59
CA PHE A 98 3.85 4.59 -5.55
C PHE A 98 2.99 3.75 -6.48
N VAL A 99 1.66 3.86 -6.36
CA VAL A 99 0.70 3.15 -7.22
C VAL A 99 0.90 3.52 -8.68
N ARG A 100 1.07 4.81 -8.98
CA ARG A 100 1.37 5.28 -10.34
C ARG A 100 2.67 4.67 -10.89
N SER A 101 3.75 4.63 -10.11
CA SER A 101 5.01 4.01 -10.52
C SER A 101 4.87 2.52 -10.88
N LEU A 102 4.01 1.78 -10.17
CA LEU A 102 3.73 0.38 -10.50
C LEU A 102 3.03 0.24 -11.85
N TYR A 103 1.99 1.04 -12.09
CA TYR A 103 1.19 0.96 -13.32
C TYR A 103 1.89 1.54 -14.54
N ASP A 104 2.72 2.58 -14.37
CA ASP A 104 3.57 3.12 -15.44
C ASP A 104 4.74 2.17 -15.79
N GLY A 105 4.91 1.08 -15.04
CA GLY A 105 5.94 0.07 -15.31
C GLY A 105 7.36 0.52 -14.96
N LEU A 106 7.50 1.52 -14.10
CA LEU A 106 8.80 1.99 -13.59
C LEU A 106 9.38 1.06 -12.53
N ALA A 107 8.51 0.34 -11.82
CA ALA A 107 8.91 -0.67 -10.87
C ALA A 107 9.64 -1.83 -11.56
N HIS A 108 10.74 -2.27 -10.95
CA HIS A 108 11.59 -3.33 -11.49
C HIS A 108 12.13 -4.20 -10.37
N VAL A 109 12.41 -5.46 -10.69
CA VAL A 109 13.02 -6.41 -9.77
C VAL A 109 14.50 -6.50 -10.08
N THR A 110 15.34 -6.20 -9.10
CA THR A 110 16.79 -6.36 -9.22
C THR A 110 17.20 -7.70 -8.63
N ALA A 111 17.98 -8.48 -9.38
CA ALA A 111 18.59 -9.72 -8.89
C ALA A 111 20.00 -9.45 -8.38
N ARG A 112 20.32 -9.93 -7.18
CA ARG A 112 21.68 -9.93 -6.66
C ARG A 112 22.24 -11.35 -6.73
N ARG A 113 23.45 -11.49 -7.29
CA ARG A 113 24.14 -12.79 -7.44
C ARG A 113 24.72 -13.32 -6.12
N PHE A 114 25.15 -12.43 -5.21
CA PHE A 114 25.77 -12.83 -3.94
C PHE A 114 25.60 -11.79 -2.81
N PRO A 115 24.95 -12.13 -1.68
CA PRO A 115 24.11 -13.33 -1.51
C PRO A 115 22.93 -13.32 -2.50
N PRO A 116 22.45 -14.49 -2.94
CA PRO A 116 21.35 -14.59 -3.90
C PRO A 116 20.08 -14.01 -3.30
N GLY A 117 19.42 -13.12 -4.03
CA GLY A 117 18.16 -12.53 -3.61
C GLY A 117 17.60 -11.58 -4.65
N TYR A 118 16.29 -11.39 -4.62
CA TYR A 118 15.62 -10.40 -5.45
C TYR A 118 15.14 -9.24 -4.59
N ARG A 119 15.09 -8.05 -5.18
CA ARG A 119 14.50 -6.88 -4.54
C ARG A 119 13.56 -6.20 -5.51
N LEU A 120 12.33 -5.94 -5.08
CA LEU A 120 11.42 -5.08 -5.82
C LEU A 120 11.81 -3.62 -5.53
N VAL A 121 12.06 -2.88 -6.59
CA VAL A 121 12.45 -1.47 -6.56
C VAL A 121 11.34 -0.64 -7.17
N VAL A 122 10.79 0.29 -6.40
CA VAL A 122 9.71 1.21 -6.83
C VAL A 122 10.23 2.65 -6.73
N PRO A 123 10.64 3.26 -7.85
CA PRO A 123 11.11 4.64 -7.86
C PRO A 123 9.93 5.62 -7.88
N LEU A 124 9.96 6.63 -7.01
CA LEU A 124 8.97 7.70 -7.00
C LEU A 124 9.51 8.96 -7.67
N PRO A 125 8.63 9.86 -8.16
CA PRO A 125 9.02 11.21 -8.54
C PRO A 125 9.68 11.93 -7.36
N GLY A 126 10.82 12.59 -7.61
CA GLY A 126 11.55 13.34 -6.56
C GLY A 126 12.65 12.56 -5.84
N ASP A 127 13.24 11.57 -6.49
CA ASP A 127 14.43 10.81 -6.05
C ASP A 127 14.22 9.87 -4.85
N ARG A 128 12.97 9.72 -4.38
CA ARG A 128 12.61 8.67 -3.40
C ARG A 128 12.51 7.32 -4.11
N THR A 129 13.00 6.27 -3.47
CA THR A 129 12.90 4.90 -4.00
C THR A 129 12.67 3.92 -2.87
N TYR A 130 11.61 3.13 -2.98
CA TYR A 130 11.32 2.03 -2.08
C TYR A 130 11.94 0.74 -2.58
N LYS A 131 12.52 -0.05 -1.68
CA LYS A 131 13.17 -1.32 -2.00
C LYS A 131 12.84 -2.34 -0.95
N GLU A 132 12.22 -3.44 -1.38
CA GLU A 132 11.89 -4.53 -0.46
C GLU A 132 12.46 -5.86 -0.91
N TYR A 133 12.83 -6.70 0.06
CA TYR A 133 13.39 -8.01 -0.20
C TYR A 133 12.31 -9.01 -0.57
N LEU A 134 12.52 -9.72 -1.68
CA LEU A 134 11.63 -10.80 -2.09
C LEU A 134 12.16 -12.12 -1.53
N PRO A 135 11.36 -12.88 -0.77
CA PRO A 135 11.74 -14.21 -0.36
C PRO A 135 11.98 -15.08 -1.61
N PHE A 136 13.04 -15.89 -1.59
CA PHE A 136 13.54 -16.66 -2.73
C PHE A 136 12.50 -17.66 -3.31
N ILE A 137 11.42 -17.93 -2.58
CA ILE A 137 10.39 -18.91 -2.92
C ILE A 137 9.32 -18.24 -3.79
N GLY A 138 9.57 -18.25 -5.10
CA GLY A 138 8.55 -18.00 -6.12
C GLY A 138 8.27 -16.53 -6.40
N LEU A 139 8.88 -15.98 -7.47
CA LEU A 139 8.40 -14.75 -8.06
C LEU A 139 7.07 -15.04 -8.78
N GLY A 140 6.03 -14.30 -8.45
CA GLY A 140 4.78 -14.31 -9.21
C GLY A 140 5.02 -13.94 -10.69
N PRO A 141 4.05 -14.21 -11.59
CA PRO A 141 4.18 -13.91 -13.01
C PRO A 141 4.55 -12.45 -13.30
N TRP A 142 3.94 -11.51 -12.56
CA TRP A 142 4.24 -10.09 -12.70
C TRP A 142 5.66 -9.76 -12.25
N LEU A 143 6.07 -10.19 -11.05
CA LEU A 143 7.41 -9.96 -10.53
C LEU A 143 8.49 -10.52 -11.46
N SER A 144 8.26 -11.71 -12.02
CA SER A 144 9.15 -12.35 -12.98
C SER A 144 9.31 -11.53 -14.26
N SER A 145 8.22 -10.92 -14.75
CA SER A 145 8.25 -10.05 -15.95
C SER A 145 9.03 -8.74 -15.74
N ARG A 146 9.28 -8.36 -14.48
CA ARG A 146 9.95 -7.11 -14.09
C ARG A 146 11.42 -7.29 -13.73
N VAL A 147 11.96 -8.50 -13.82
CA VAL A 147 13.38 -8.77 -13.52
C VAL A 147 14.28 -8.05 -14.54
N ARG A 148 15.26 -7.31 -14.01
CA ARG A 148 16.32 -6.64 -14.77
C ARG A 148 17.70 -7.11 -14.33
#